data_AF-A0A819IPZ6-F1
#
_entry.id   AF-A0A819IPZ6-F1
#
_cell.length_a   1.000
_cell.length_b   1.000
_cell.length_c   1.000
_cell.angle_alpha   90.00
_cell.angle_beta   90.00
_cell.angle_gamma   90.00
#
_symmetry.space_group_name_H-M   'P 1'
#
loop_
_entity.id
_entity.type
_entity.pdbx_description
1 polymer ?
#
loop_
_entity_poly.entity_id
_entity_poly.type
_entity_poly.pdbx_seq_one_letter_code
_entity_poly.pdbx_strand_id
1 'polypeptide(L)'
;MADRLLPAFDSPTGIPYALITLLPRKIRKTLKQASENNMYYNSINPQTGKWCEKQASPDGLGDSFYEYLLKSWILSGKKDEQARSMYESARKAAEKSMLRKTPTTNLMHLGEQRSGRLDPQMGHLTCFVGGLYVLSASYGAISSNSSTKHEINCTRNCTHDQIYRDWAWDAVISLEKHCRVEGGYSGIRDVYLIPVSHDDVQQSFFIAETLKYLLLIYSDVSFISLDIHVFNTEAHPFHIRTL
;
A
#
# COMPACT_ATOMS: atom_id res chain seq x y z
N MET A 1 12.57 4.39 -20.40
CA MET A 1 12.36 3.20 -19.53
C MET A 1 11.07 2.50 -19.87
N ALA A 2 9.91 3.17 -19.88
CA ALA A 2 8.60 2.56 -20.15
C ALA A 2 8.58 1.64 -21.40
N ASP A 3 9.17 2.05 -22.51
CA ASP A 3 9.22 1.27 -23.77
C ASP A 3 10.02 -0.03 -23.63
N ARG A 4 11.02 -0.03 -22.74
CA ARG A 4 11.79 -1.20 -22.31
C ARG A 4 11.08 -2.04 -21.25
N LEU A 5 9.86 -1.69 -20.82
CA LEU A 5 9.05 -2.44 -19.84
C LEU A 5 7.70 -2.92 -20.39
N LEU A 6 7.16 -2.27 -21.43
CA LEU A 6 6.07 -2.79 -22.28
C LEU A 6 6.16 -4.31 -22.54
N PRO A 7 7.37 -4.89 -22.75
CA PRO A 7 7.69 -6.31 -22.62
C PRO A 7 6.80 -7.24 -21.83
N ALA A 8 6.74 -7.09 -20.51
CA ALA A 8 6.31 -8.16 -19.62
C ALA A 8 4.97 -8.75 -19.99
N PHE A 9 4.13 -7.90 -20.55
CA PHE A 9 2.75 -8.07 -20.83
C PHE A 9 2.49 -8.84 -22.14
N ASP A 10 3.49 -9.27 -22.92
CA ASP A 10 3.29 -10.12 -24.13
C ASP A 10 3.03 -11.59 -23.77
N SER A 11 2.01 -11.80 -22.94
CA SER A 11 1.48 -13.12 -22.61
C SER A 11 0.12 -13.33 -23.29
N PRO A 12 -0.34 -14.59 -23.47
CA PRO A 12 -1.67 -14.87 -24.05
C PRO A 12 -2.84 -14.18 -23.35
N THR A 13 -2.64 -13.71 -22.11
CA THR A 13 -3.66 -13.00 -21.32
C THR A 13 -3.32 -11.53 -21.03
N GLY A 14 -2.18 -11.04 -21.52
CA GLY A 14 -1.68 -9.68 -21.30
C GLY A 14 -1.17 -9.38 -19.89
N ILE A 15 -1.24 -10.37 -18.98
CA ILE A 15 -0.65 -10.34 -17.64
C ILE A 15 0.88 -10.33 -17.75
N PRO A 16 1.61 -9.57 -16.91
CA PRO A 16 3.04 -9.44 -17.04
C PRO A 16 3.77 -10.69 -16.52
N TYR A 17 4.77 -11.16 -17.27
CA TYR A 17 5.82 -12.02 -16.71
C TYR A 17 6.66 -11.23 -15.70
N ALA A 18 6.96 -11.83 -14.55
CA ALA A 18 7.72 -11.16 -13.48
C ALA A 18 9.20 -10.94 -13.82
N LEU A 19 9.78 -11.78 -14.68
CA LEU A 19 11.15 -11.68 -15.19
C LEU A 19 11.11 -11.62 -16.72
N ILE A 20 11.85 -10.69 -17.32
CA ILE A 20 11.65 -10.29 -18.72
C ILE A 20 12.92 -10.02 -19.51
N THR A 21 12.90 -10.46 -20.77
CA THR A 21 13.62 -9.85 -21.89
C THR A 21 12.56 -9.18 -22.80
N LEU A 22 12.95 -8.28 -23.71
CA LEU A 22 12.09 -7.13 -24.06
C LEU A 22 11.17 -7.32 -25.32
N LEU A 23 9.81 -7.14 -25.26
CA LEU A 23 8.78 -7.04 -26.38
C LEU A 23 7.30 -7.48 -25.91
N PRO A 24 6.07 -6.97 -26.33
CA PRO A 24 5.09 -6.28 -25.40
C PRO A 24 3.48 -6.31 -25.52
N ARG A 25 2.68 -6.32 -24.39
CA ARG A 25 1.41 -5.48 -24.03
C ARG A 25 0.13 -6.09 -23.29
N LYS A 26 -0.41 -5.35 -22.26
CA LYS A 26 -1.81 -5.21 -21.66
C LYS A 26 -2.43 -6.10 -20.49
N ILE A 27 -2.39 -5.64 -19.22
CA ILE A 27 -2.98 -6.39 -18.04
C ILE A 27 -4.51 -6.29 -17.78
N ARG A 28 -5.05 -5.07 -17.59
CA ARG A 28 -6.17 -4.81 -16.64
C ARG A 28 -7.49 -5.56 -16.89
N LYS A 29 -7.79 -5.99 -18.12
CA LYS A 29 -9.04 -6.70 -18.44
C LYS A 29 -9.12 -8.04 -17.71
N THR A 30 -8.00 -8.77 -17.68
CA THR A 30 -7.93 -10.16 -17.21
C THR A 30 -8.15 -10.26 -15.70
N LEU A 31 -7.54 -9.36 -14.91
CA LEU A 31 -7.70 -9.34 -13.44
C LEU A 31 -9.18 -9.19 -13.00
N LYS A 32 -9.97 -8.35 -13.69
CA LYS A 32 -11.40 -8.18 -13.41
C LYS A 32 -12.25 -9.39 -13.85
N GLN A 33 -11.77 -10.20 -14.80
CA GLN A 33 -12.44 -11.44 -15.21
C GLN A 33 -12.05 -12.63 -14.31
N ALA A 34 -10.91 -12.57 -13.63
CA ALA A 34 -10.41 -13.63 -12.76
C ALA A 34 -10.94 -13.55 -11.30
N SER A 35 -11.20 -12.36 -10.76
CA SER A 35 -11.47 -12.14 -9.33
C SER A 35 -12.59 -13.01 -8.75
N GLU A 36 -12.28 -13.85 -7.76
CA GLU A 36 -13.27 -14.63 -7.01
C GLU A 36 -13.72 -13.87 -5.76
N ASN A 37 -15.03 -13.79 -5.50
CA ASN A 37 -15.60 -13.17 -4.28
C ASN A 37 -15.13 -11.73 -3.99
N ASN A 38 -14.78 -10.96 -5.04
CA ASN A 38 -14.15 -9.62 -4.99
C ASN A 38 -12.73 -9.56 -4.39
N MET A 39 -12.08 -10.70 -4.21
CA MET A 39 -10.67 -10.80 -3.84
C MET A 39 -9.79 -11.03 -5.06
N TYR A 40 -8.52 -10.68 -4.93
CA TYR A 40 -7.47 -10.92 -5.90
C TYR A 40 -6.40 -11.75 -5.18
N TYR A 41 -5.98 -12.86 -5.78
CA TYR A 41 -4.98 -13.74 -5.17
C TYR A 41 -3.57 -13.32 -5.59
N ASN A 42 -2.58 -13.60 -4.75
CA ASN A 42 -1.20 -13.12 -4.91
C ASN A 42 -0.51 -13.62 -6.21
N SER A 43 -0.96 -14.76 -6.75
CA SER A 43 -0.33 -15.44 -7.90
C SER A 43 -1.34 -15.76 -9.00
N ILE A 44 -1.10 -15.24 -10.21
CA ILE A 44 -1.92 -15.50 -11.42
C ILE A 44 -1.04 -16.00 -12.57
N ASN A 45 -1.50 -17.04 -13.28
CA ASN A 45 -0.75 -17.66 -14.36
C ASN A 45 -0.87 -16.83 -15.65
N PRO A 46 0.23 -16.29 -16.22
CA PRO A 46 0.15 -15.38 -17.37
C PRO A 46 -0.27 -16.06 -18.69
N GLN A 47 -0.10 -17.38 -18.80
CA GLN A 47 -0.52 -18.15 -19.99
C GLN A 47 -2.02 -18.44 -20.01
N THR A 48 -2.64 -18.64 -18.83
CA THR A 48 -4.04 -19.11 -18.72
C THR A 48 -5.00 -18.08 -18.11
N GLY A 49 -4.50 -17.03 -17.45
CA GLY A 49 -5.32 -16.01 -16.77
C GLY A 49 -6.06 -16.53 -15.53
N LYS A 50 -5.75 -17.75 -15.08
CA LYS A 50 -6.30 -18.35 -13.86
C LYS A 50 -5.35 -18.11 -12.69
N TRP A 51 -5.92 -17.93 -11.49
CA TRP A 51 -5.14 -17.91 -10.26
C TRP A 51 -4.40 -19.24 -10.04
N CYS A 52 -3.18 -19.17 -9.52
CA CYS A 52 -2.39 -20.36 -9.17
C CYS A 52 -2.82 -20.91 -7.81
N GLU A 53 -2.80 -20.06 -6.79
CA GLU A 53 -3.06 -20.41 -5.40
C GLU A 53 -4.11 -19.46 -4.81
N LYS A 54 -4.93 -19.94 -3.87
CA LYS A 54 -6.01 -19.16 -3.26
C LYS A 54 -5.56 -18.43 -1.99
N GLN A 55 -4.41 -17.78 -2.06
CA GLN A 55 -3.90 -16.86 -1.03
C GLN A 55 -4.16 -15.41 -1.48
N ALA A 56 -4.82 -14.63 -0.64
CA ALA A 56 -4.90 -13.17 -0.76
C ALA A 56 -4.29 -12.56 0.50
N SER A 57 -3.33 -11.65 0.33
CA SER A 57 -2.74 -10.88 1.43
C SER A 57 -2.77 -9.38 1.13
N PRO A 58 -3.00 -8.52 2.14
CA PRO A 58 -2.67 -7.10 2.05
C PRO A 58 -1.18 -6.81 2.28
N ASP A 59 -0.37 -7.83 2.57
CA ASP A 59 1.08 -7.74 2.71
C ASP A 59 1.79 -7.98 1.36
N GLY A 60 3.08 -8.33 1.38
CA GLY A 60 3.88 -8.61 0.20
C GLY A 60 3.20 -9.53 -0.82
N LEU A 61 3.38 -9.23 -2.11
CA LEU A 61 2.69 -9.81 -3.28
C LEU A 61 1.23 -9.36 -3.49
N GLY A 62 0.65 -8.52 -2.62
CA GLY A 62 -0.72 -8.01 -2.77
C GLY A 62 -0.91 -6.52 -2.46
N ASP A 63 -0.24 -6.01 -1.42
CA ASP A 63 -0.14 -4.61 -0.99
C ASP A 63 -0.47 -3.52 -2.04
N SER A 64 0.50 -3.24 -2.89
CA SER A 64 0.59 -2.19 -3.89
C SER A 64 -0.46 -2.32 -5.00
N PHE A 65 -1.01 -3.53 -5.25
CA PHE A 65 -2.15 -3.68 -6.15
C PHE A 65 -3.38 -2.95 -5.61
N TYR A 66 -3.73 -3.15 -4.33
CA TYR A 66 -4.86 -2.46 -3.69
C TYR A 66 -4.60 -0.96 -3.59
N GLU A 67 -3.36 -0.57 -3.34
CA GLU A 67 -2.92 0.83 -3.35
C GLU A 67 -3.18 1.52 -4.69
N TYR A 68 -2.73 0.90 -5.78
CA TYR A 68 -2.82 1.46 -7.13
C TYR A 68 -4.25 1.50 -7.67
N LEU A 69 -5.19 0.71 -7.15
CA LEU A 69 -6.61 0.87 -7.50
C LEU A 69 -7.16 2.22 -7.02
N LEU A 70 -6.90 2.61 -5.77
CA LEU A 70 -7.29 3.94 -5.28
C LEU A 70 -6.48 5.05 -5.97
N LYS A 71 -5.15 4.90 -6.01
CA LYS A 71 -4.25 5.92 -6.57
C LYS A 71 -4.47 6.14 -8.07
N SER A 72 -4.89 5.13 -8.84
CA SER A 72 -5.28 5.32 -10.25
C SER A 72 -6.53 6.20 -10.41
N TRP A 73 -7.55 5.97 -9.56
CA TRP A 73 -8.75 6.81 -9.56
C TRP A 73 -8.41 8.25 -9.18
N ILE A 74 -7.60 8.45 -8.14
CA ILE A 74 -7.07 9.78 -7.76
C ILE A 74 -6.32 10.44 -8.93
N LEU A 75 -5.28 9.79 -9.45
CA LEU A 75 -4.41 10.29 -10.53
C LEU A 75 -5.18 10.67 -11.80
N SER A 76 -6.29 9.97 -12.09
CA SER A 76 -7.16 10.24 -13.23
C SER A 76 -8.03 11.51 -13.09
N GLY A 77 -7.95 12.21 -11.96
CA GLY A 77 -8.88 13.29 -11.62
C GLY A 77 -10.29 12.76 -11.29
N LYS A 78 -10.36 11.63 -10.57
CA LYS A 78 -11.59 10.91 -10.17
C LYS A 78 -12.46 10.42 -11.33
N LYS A 79 -11.84 9.90 -12.41
CA LYS A 79 -12.50 9.45 -13.65
C LYS A 79 -12.39 7.93 -13.91
N ASP A 80 -11.39 7.26 -13.34
CA ASP A 80 -11.23 5.79 -13.41
C ASP A 80 -12.16 5.10 -12.39
N GLU A 81 -13.46 5.18 -12.62
CA GLU A 81 -14.49 4.55 -11.78
C GLU A 81 -14.39 3.01 -11.80
N GLN A 82 -13.73 2.41 -12.80
CA GLN A 82 -13.39 0.99 -12.75
C GLN A 82 -12.41 0.71 -11.59
N ALA A 83 -11.30 1.46 -11.49
CA ALA A 83 -10.33 1.29 -10.42
C ALA A 83 -10.94 1.59 -9.05
N ARG A 84 -11.79 2.63 -8.95
CA ARG A 84 -12.57 2.94 -7.73
C ARG A 84 -13.47 1.78 -7.30
N SER A 85 -14.25 1.22 -8.21
CA SER A 85 -15.17 0.09 -7.94
C SER A 85 -14.41 -1.17 -7.53
N MET A 86 -13.27 -1.44 -8.16
CA MET A 86 -12.39 -2.56 -7.79
C MET A 86 -11.80 -2.35 -6.39
N TYR A 87 -11.36 -1.13 -6.04
CA TYR A 87 -10.87 -0.79 -4.70
C TYR A 87 -11.97 -0.95 -3.64
N GLU A 88 -13.17 -0.39 -3.86
CA GLU A 88 -14.24 -0.40 -2.86
C GLU A 88 -14.71 -1.83 -2.56
N SER A 89 -14.84 -2.67 -3.59
CA SER A 89 -15.21 -4.08 -3.43
C SER A 89 -14.11 -4.90 -2.73
N ALA A 90 -12.84 -4.64 -3.04
CA ALA A 90 -11.71 -5.29 -2.36
C ALA A 90 -11.62 -4.88 -0.88
N ARG A 91 -11.75 -3.58 -0.56
CA ARG A 91 -11.78 -3.07 0.82
C ARG A 91 -12.89 -3.74 1.64
N LYS A 92 -14.12 -3.77 1.11
CA LYS A 92 -15.26 -4.43 1.77
C LYS A 92 -15.08 -5.94 1.94
N ALA A 93 -14.33 -6.59 1.04
CA ALA A 93 -13.98 -8.00 1.21
C ALA A 93 -12.98 -8.18 2.37
N ALA A 94 -11.88 -7.43 2.38
CA ALA A 94 -10.86 -7.49 3.43
C ALA A 94 -11.42 -7.12 4.83
N GLU A 95 -12.23 -6.08 4.95
CA GLU A 95 -12.91 -5.70 6.20
C GLU A 95 -13.82 -6.80 6.74
N LYS A 96 -14.40 -7.64 5.85
CA LYS A 96 -15.22 -8.78 6.25
C LYS A 96 -14.39 -10.00 6.61
N SER A 97 -13.42 -10.38 5.78
CA SER A 97 -12.70 -11.65 5.91
C SER A 97 -11.41 -11.58 6.72
N MET A 98 -10.67 -10.48 6.65
CA MET A 98 -9.31 -10.32 7.18
C MET A 98 -9.23 -9.48 8.47
N LEU A 99 -10.06 -8.45 8.60
CA LEU A 99 -10.01 -7.52 9.75
C LEU A 99 -10.50 -8.20 11.03
N ARG A 100 -9.68 -8.20 12.09
CA ARG A 100 -10.01 -8.75 13.41
C ARG A 100 -9.51 -7.85 14.53
N LYS A 101 -9.92 -8.19 15.75
CA LYS A 101 -9.49 -7.57 17.00
C LYS A 101 -8.81 -8.60 17.89
N THR A 102 -7.70 -8.23 18.54
CA THR A 102 -7.01 -9.08 19.51
C THR A 102 -7.92 -9.29 20.74
N PRO A 103 -8.07 -10.53 21.27
CA PRO A 103 -8.99 -10.80 22.38
C PRO A 103 -8.64 -10.07 23.69
N THR A 104 -7.36 -9.79 23.92
CA THR A 104 -6.84 -9.22 25.18
C THR A 104 -6.66 -7.70 25.12
N THR A 105 -6.14 -7.17 24.01
CA THR A 105 -5.77 -5.75 23.88
C THR A 105 -6.71 -4.94 22.97
N ASN A 106 -7.72 -5.56 22.35
CA ASN A 106 -8.72 -4.90 21.49
C ASN A 106 -8.10 -4.18 20.26
N LEU A 107 -6.83 -4.46 19.94
CA LEU A 107 -6.10 -3.89 18.81
C LEU A 107 -6.65 -4.47 17.51
N MET A 108 -6.84 -3.61 16.50
CA MET A 108 -7.28 -4.04 15.18
C MET A 108 -6.09 -4.45 14.32
N HIS A 109 -6.22 -5.57 13.61
CA HIS A 109 -5.22 -6.06 12.65
C HIS A 109 -5.90 -6.66 11.42
N LEU A 110 -5.21 -6.63 10.28
CA LEU A 110 -5.62 -7.32 9.04
C LEU A 110 -4.76 -8.57 8.91
N GLY A 111 -5.39 -9.74 8.96
CA GLY A 111 -4.72 -11.02 8.69
C GLY A 111 -4.68 -11.38 7.20
N GLU A 112 -3.97 -12.45 6.85
CA GLU A 112 -4.02 -13.00 5.49
C GLU A 112 -5.22 -13.94 5.28
N GLN A 113 -5.62 -14.17 4.03
CA GLN A 113 -6.61 -15.19 3.69
C GLN A 113 -6.01 -16.30 2.84
N ARG A 114 -5.93 -17.52 3.40
CA ARG A 114 -5.35 -18.71 2.77
C ARG A 114 -6.43 -19.78 2.59
N SER A 115 -6.81 -20.06 1.34
CA SER A 115 -7.83 -21.06 0.96
C SER A 115 -9.16 -20.91 1.71
N GLY A 116 -9.60 -19.67 1.93
CA GLY A 116 -10.85 -19.35 2.65
C GLY A 116 -10.75 -19.31 4.17
N ARG A 117 -9.59 -19.68 4.75
CA ARG A 117 -9.29 -19.51 6.18
C ARG A 117 -8.55 -18.19 6.41
N LEU A 118 -8.75 -17.59 7.59
CA LEU A 118 -7.96 -16.45 8.06
C LEU A 118 -6.69 -16.97 8.74
N ASP A 119 -5.55 -16.41 8.35
CA ASP A 119 -4.29 -16.51 9.09
C ASP A 119 -4.10 -15.19 9.86
N PRO A 120 -4.09 -15.18 11.21
CA PRO A 120 -4.14 -13.94 11.99
C PRO A 120 -2.82 -13.15 12.02
N GLN A 121 -1.83 -13.51 11.22
CA GLN A 121 -0.57 -12.77 11.06
C GLN A 121 -0.76 -11.48 10.25
N MET A 122 -0.17 -10.37 10.72
CA MET A 122 -0.06 -9.10 10.01
C MET A 122 1.43 -8.74 9.91
N GLY A 123 1.95 -8.50 8.70
CA GLY A 123 3.33 -8.07 8.47
C GLY A 123 3.48 -6.55 8.47
N HIS A 124 4.74 -6.08 8.41
CA HIS A 124 5.05 -4.65 8.42
C HIS A 124 4.54 -3.91 7.17
N LEU A 125 4.53 -4.58 6.00
CA LEU A 125 4.03 -3.97 4.76
C LEU A 125 2.55 -3.62 4.90
N THR A 126 1.74 -4.50 5.49
CA THR A 126 0.29 -4.29 5.75
C THR A 126 -0.02 -3.00 6.52
N CYS A 127 0.92 -2.42 7.26
CA CYS A 127 0.73 -1.12 7.94
C CYS A 127 0.35 0.03 6.98
N PHE A 128 0.70 -0.05 5.69
CA PHE A 128 0.33 0.96 4.69
C PHE A 128 -1.20 1.16 4.56
N VAL A 129 -1.99 0.13 4.89
CA VAL A 129 -3.46 0.16 4.72
C VAL A 129 -4.12 1.27 5.55
N GLY A 130 -3.55 1.63 6.71
CA GLY A 130 -4.03 2.75 7.52
C GLY A 130 -3.99 4.07 6.75
N GLY A 131 -2.83 4.38 6.14
CA GLY A 131 -2.66 5.54 5.27
C GLY A 131 -3.54 5.49 4.01
N LEU A 132 -3.74 4.29 3.44
CA LEU A 132 -4.62 4.09 2.30
C LEU A 132 -6.09 4.40 2.63
N TYR A 133 -6.58 3.98 3.79
CA TYR A 133 -7.94 4.26 4.25
C TYR A 133 -8.13 5.75 4.56
N VAL A 134 -7.14 6.39 5.21
CA VAL A 134 -7.08 7.84 5.46
C VAL A 134 -7.16 8.63 4.14
N LEU A 135 -6.39 8.23 3.12
CA LEU A 135 -6.42 8.83 1.78
C LEU A 135 -7.79 8.64 1.10
N SER A 136 -8.34 7.43 1.20
CA SER A 136 -9.63 7.04 0.61
C SER A 136 -10.81 7.85 1.15
N ALA A 137 -10.83 8.04 2.48
CA ALA A 137 -11.76 8.90 3.19
C ALA A 137 -11.61 10.37 2.77
N SER A 138 -10.38 10.90 2.83
CA SER A 138 -10.08 12.31 2.53
C SER A 138 -10.47 12.75 1.11
N TYR A 139 -10.42 11.82 0.16
CA TYR A 139 -10.80 12.04 -1.24
C TYR A 139 -12.28 11.78 -1.56
N GLY A 140 -13.06 11.21 -0.63
CA GLY A 140 -14.46 10.85 -0.86
C GLY A 140 -14.65 9.64 -1.79
N ALA A 141 -13.72 8.67 -1.77
CA ALA A 141 -13.85 7.45 -2.58
C ALA A 141 -15.07 6.60 -2.14
N ILE A 142 -15.30 6.54 -0.83
CA ILE A 142 -16.34 5.75 -0.16
C ILE A 142 -17.67 6.54 -0.16
N SER A 143 -18.79 5.87 -0.48
CA SER A 143 -20.12 6.48 -0.37
C SER A 143 -20.55 6.64 1.09
N SER A 144 -21.02 7.83 1.47
CA SER A 144 -21.21 8.18 2.88
C SER A 144 -22.58 7.75 3.43
N ASN A 145 -22.60 6.68 4.23
CA ASN A 145 -23.65 6.52 5.25
C ASN A 145 -23.32 7.42 6.46
N SER A 146 -24.30 7.64 7.35
CA SER A 146 -24.21 8.63 8.44
C SER A 146 -23.01 8.41 9.37
N SER A 147 -22.75 7.16 9.80
CA SER A 147 -21.64 6.82 10.70
C SER A 147 -20.28 7.21 10.14
N THR A 148 -20.05 6.92 8.85
CA THR A 148 -18.75 7.12 8.17
C THR A 148 -18.40 8.60 8.02
N LYS A 149 -19.38 9.52 8.07
CA LYS A 149 -19.10 10.97 8.01
C LYS A 149 -18.32 11.47 9.22
N HIS A 150 -18.51 10.87 10.40
CA HIS A 150 -17.75 11.23 11.59
C HIS A 150 -16.30 10.75 11.51
N GLU A 151 -16.09 9.54 10.98
CA GLU A 151 -14.76 8.94 10.75
C GLU A 151 -13.96 9.70 9.66
N ILE A 152 -14.62 10.12 8.57
CA ILE A 152 -14.01 10.95 7.51
C ILE A 152 -13.65 12.35 8.03
N ASN A 153 -14.49 12.97 8.87
CA ASN A 153 -14.17 14.27 9.48
C ASN A 153 -13.11 14.18 10.58
N CYS A 154 -13.04 13.09 11.36
CA CYS A 154 -11.84 12.83 12.16
C CYS A 154 -10.66 12.72 11.22
N THR A 155 -10.67 11.84 10.22
CA THR A 155 -9.52 11.59 9.34
C THR A 155 -8.82 12.87 8.84
N ARG A 156 -9.58 13.89 8.39
CA ARG A 156 -9.00 15.17 7.92
C ARG A 156 -8.46 16.10 9.02
N ASN A 157 -8.90 15.95 10.27
CA ASN A 157 -8.44 16.75 11.42
C ASN A 157 -7.43 16.00 12.31
N CYS A 158 -7.59 14.68 12.41
CA CYS A 158 -6.79 13.74 13.20
C CYS A 158 -5.38 13.57 12.59
N THR A 159 -5.16 13.86 11.30
CA THR A 159 -3.82 14.04 10.72
C THR A 159 -3.03 15.25 11.29
N HIS A 160 -3.67 16.10 12.09
CA HIS A 160 -3.02 17.17 12.85
C HIS A 160 -2.95 16.88 14.36
N ASP A 161 -3.29 15.66 14.80
CA ASP A 161 -3.03 15.24 16.17
C ASP A 161 -1.52 15.08 16.38
N GLN A 162 -1.01 15.72 17.45
CA GLN A 162 0.40 15.72 17.81
C GLN A 162 0.92 14.30 18.06
N ILE A 163 0.07 13.36 18.48
CA ILE A 163 0.47 11.97 18.76
C ILE A 163 1.15 11.28 17.56
N TYR A 164 0.77 11.62 16.33
CA TYR A 164 1.40 11.07 15.12
C TYR A 164 2.78 11.69 14.84
N ARG A 165 3.01 12.94 15.26
CA ARG A 165 4.33 13.59 15.21
C ARG A 165 5.25 13.07 16.32
N ASP A 166 4.70 12.71 17.48
CA ASP A 166 5.44 12.11 18.59
C ASP A 166 5.89 10.68 18.25
N TRP A 167 4.99 9.83 17.73
CA TRP A 167 5.36 8.48 17.27
C TRP A 167 6.37 8.49 16.11
N ALA A 168 6.29 9.48 15.21
CA ALA A 168 7.31 9.68 14.19
C ALA A 168 8.67 10.09 14.77
N TRP A 169 8.68 10.79 15.91
CA TRP A 169 9.91 11.18 16.60
C TRP A 169 10.55 10.00 17.34
N ASP A 170 9.75 9.15 17.98
CA ASP A 170 10.21 7.89 18.57
C ASP A 170 10.86 6.96 17.52
N ALA A 171 10.31 6.95 16.30
CA ALA A 171 10.90 6.25 15.16
C ALA A 171 12.25 6.87 14.72
N VAL A 172 12.36 8.20 14.65
CA VAL A 172 13.64 8.90 14.38
C VAL A 172 14.69 8.56 15.45
N ILE A 173 14.35 8.65 16.74
CA ILE A 173 15.24 8.29 17.84
C ILE A 173 15.72 6.85 17.72
N SER A 174 14.81 5.94 17.33
CA SER A 174 15.14 4.52 17.15
C SER A 174 16.08 4.28 15.96
N LEU A 175 15.88 4.97 14.83
CA LEU A 175 16.75 4.91 13.66
C LEU A 175 18.15 5.44 13.97
N GLU A 176 18.25 6.61 14.61
CA GLU A 176 19.54 7.20 15.03
C GLU A 176 20.32 6.31 16.00
N LYS A 177 19.62 5.63 16.91
CA LYS A 177 20.22 4.81 17.96
C LYS A 177 20.63 3.40 17.50
N HIS A 178 19.89 2.81 16.56
CA HIS A 178 20.03 1.39 16.22
C HIS A 178 20.35 1.11 14.75
N CYS A 179 19.97 1.97 13.81
CA CYS A 179 20.24 1.73 12.38
C CYS A 179 21.43 2.54 11.85
N ARG A 180 21.81 3.63 12.51
CA ARG A 180 22.89 4.52 12.07
C ARG A 180 24.27 3.90 12.27
N VAL A 181 25.13 4.03 11.25
CA VAL A 181 26.53 3.60 11.20
C VAL A 181 27.40 4.73 10.63
N GLU A 182 28.73 4.57 10.64
CA GLU A 182 29.66 5.62 10.16
C GLU A 182 29.38 6.06 8.70
N GLY A 183 29.08 5.10 7.82
CA GLY A 183 28.82 5.34 6.40
C GLY A 183 27.36 5.67 6.01
N GLY A 184 26.42 5.72 6.96
CA GLY A 184 24.98 5.89 6.67
C GLY A 184 24.08 5.13 7.64
N TYR A 185 23.14 4.34 7.10
CA TYR A 185 22.23 3.50 7.88
C TYR A 185 22.16 2.08 7.30
N SER A 186 22.02 1.08 8.16
CA SER A 186 21.83 -0.33 7.80
C SER A 186 20.55 -0.85 8.47
N GLY A 187 19.87 -1.81 7.84
CA GLY A 187 18.83 -2.58 8.51
C GLY A 187 19.40 -3.43 9.65
N ILE A 188 18.53 -3.96 10.50
CA ILE A 188 18.91 -4.82 11.64
C ILE A 188 18.22 -6.18 11.53
N ARG A 189 18.95 -7.26 11.84
CA ARG A 189 18.48 -8.65 11.67
C ARG A 189 17.45 -9.10 12.70
N ASP A 190 17.46 -8.48 13.88
CA ASP A 190 16.49 -8.73 14.96
C ASP A 190 16.24 -7.42 15.72
N VAL A 191 14.97 -7.11 15.96
CA VAL A 191 14.51 -5.90 16.67
C VAL A 191 14.41 -6.10 18.19
N TYR A 192 14.49 -7.35 18.67
CA TYR A 192 14.38 -7.70 20.08
C TYR A 192 15.74 -7.87 20.77
N LEU A 193 16.85 -7.88 20.02
CA LEU A 193 18.20 -8.07 20.54
C LEU A 193 18.99 -6.76 20.64
N ILE A 194 19.61 -6.55 21.80
CA ILE A 194 20.52 -5.42 22.07
C ILE A 194 21.82 -6.00 22.65
N PRO A 195 23.01 -5.70 22.08
CA PRO A 195 23.24 -4.88 20.89
C PRO A 195 22.65 -5.50 19.62
N VAL A 196 22.27 -4.64 18.67
CA VAL A 196 21.69 -5.04 17.37
C VAL A 196 22.74 -5.63 16.44
N SER A 197 22.29 -6.36 15.41
CA SER A 197 23.13 -6.92 14.35
C SER A 197 22.76 -6.33 12.99
N HIS A 198 23.64 -5.51 12.41
CA HIS A 198 23.41 -4.80 11.14
C HIS A 198 23.48 -5.70 9.92
N ASP A 199 22.53 -5.56 9.00
CA ASP A 199 22.42 -6.37 7.78
C ASP A 199 23.48 -6.05 6.70
N ASP A 200 24.15 -4.91 6.83
CA ASP A 200 25.09 -4.28 5.88
C ASP A 200 24.45 -3.80 4.56
N VAL A 201 23.17 -3.40 4.61
CA VAL A 201 22.43 -2.88 3.45
C VAL A 201 21.69 -1.57 3.76
N GLN A 202 22.10 -0.47 3.13
CA GLN A 202 21.28 0.74 3.05
C GLN A 202 20.28 0.66 1.88
N GLN A 203 19.04 0.32 2.18
CA GLN A 203 17.97 0.18 1.18
C GLN A 203 17.64 1.52 0.52
N SER A 204 17.39 1.55 -0.80
CA SER A 204 17.07 2.80 -1.52
C SER A 204 15.77 3.45 -1.03
N PHE A 205 14.79 2.64 -0.63
CA PHE A 205 13.52 3.12 -0.05
C PHE A 205 13.68 3.79 1.32
N PHE A 206 14.81 3.63 2.02
CA PHE A 206 15.06 4.40 3.24
C PHE A 206 15.16 5.91 2.93
N ILE A 207 15.88 6.26 1.87
CA ILE A 207 16.01 7.65 1.41
C ILE A 207 14.77 8.08 0.63
N ALA A 208 14.25 7.22 -0.24
CA ALA A 208 13.08 7.56 -1.05
C ALA A 208 11.81 7.71 -0.21
N GLU A 209 11.54 6.81 0.72
CA GLU A 209 10.29 6.78 1.50
C GLU A 209 10.49 7.23 2.93
N THR A 210 11.30 6.52 3.73
CA THR A 210 11.36 6.71 5.19
C THR A 210 11.73 8.15 5.56
N LEU A 211 12.86 8.66 5.07
CA LEU A 211 13.29 10.03 5.33
C LEU A 211 12.35 11.08 4.72
N LYS A 212 11.70 10.78 3.58
CA LYS A 212 10.78 11.70 2.90
C LYS A 212 9.45 11.84 3.65
N TYR A 213 8.85 10.75 4.10
CA TYR A 213 7.62 10.79 4.89
C TYR A 213 7.87 11.39 6.28
N LEU A 214 9.02 11.11 6.92
CA LEU A 214 9.42 11.79 8.16
C LEU A 214 9.54 13.31 7.96
N LEU A 215 10.22 13.77 6.89
CA LEU A 215 10.28 15.19 6.54
C LEU A 215 8.88 15.79 6.32
N LEU A 216 7.99 15.09 5.61
CA LEU A 216 6.62 15.54 5.33
C LEU A 216 5.74 15.62 6.59
N ILE A 217 5.94 14.73 7.57
CA ILE A 217 5.22 14.76 8.86
C ILE A 217 5.49 16.06 9.63
N TYR A 218 6.71 16.61 9.57
CA TYR A 218 7.06 17.88 10.22
C TYR A 218 6.87 19.13 9.34
N SER A 219 6.73 18.94 8.02
CA SER A 219 6.52 20.02 7.05
C SER A 219 5.15 20.71 7.19
N ASP A 220 5.00 21.85 6.50
CA ASP A 220 3.69 22.46 6.23
C ASP A 220 2.94 21.71 5.12
N VAL A 221 1.61 21.70 5.18
CA VAL A 221 0.72 20.99 4.23
C VAL A 221 0.84 21.48 2.78
N SER A 222 1.32 22.71 2.56
CA SER A 222 1.53 23.26 1.23
C SER A 222 2.80 22.72 0.54
N PHE A 223 3.78 22.21 1.30
CA PHE A 223 5.11 21.84 0.79
C PHE A 223 5.06 20.78 -0.32
N ILE A 224 4.27 19.71 -0.11
CA ILE A 224 3.80 18.81 -1.17
C ILE A 224 2.31 18.53 -0.93
N SER A 225 1.45 19.48 -1.32
CA SER A 225 0.00 19.33 -1.14
C SER A 225 -0.55 18.08 -1.83
N LEU A 226 -1.31 17.30 -1.05
CA LEU A 226 -2.06 16.13 -1.51
C LEU A 226 -3.30 16.48 -2.34
N ASP A 227 -3.66 17.75 -2.52
CA ASP A 227 -4.78 18.14 -3.39
C ASP A 227 -4.39 18.14 -4.88
N ILE A 228 -3.09 18.25 -5.18
CA ILE A 228 -2.53 18.28 -6.55
C ILE A 228 -1.51 17.16 -6.83
N HIS A 229 -1.07 16.42 -5.82
CA HIS A 229 -0.14 15.29 -5.95
C HIS A 229 -0.73 13.98 -5.43
N VAL A 230 -0.35 12.87 -6.07
CA VAL A 230 -0.51 11.52 -5.54
C VAL A 230 0.83 10.79 -5.63
N PHE A 231 1.31 10.29 -4.49
CA PHE A 231 2.54 9.50 -4.41
C PHE A 231 2.34 8.10 -5.02
N ASN A 232 3.36 7.52 -5.64
CA ASN A 232 3.38 6.08 -5.95
C ASN A 232 3.73 5.24 -4.69
N THR A 233 4.04 3.95 -4.84
CA THR A 233 4.45 3.04 -3.74
C THR A 233 5.96 3.12 -3.39
N GLU A 234 6.65 4.17 -3.87
CA GLU A 234 8.08 4.46 -3.62
C GLU A 234 8.23 5.96 -3.26
N ALA A 235 7.19 6.50 -2.60
CA ALA A 235 7.04 7.91 -2.22
C ALA A 235 7.40 8.97 -3.28
N HIS A 236 7.33 8.68 -4.58
CA HIS A 236 7.52 9.67 -5.65
C HIS A 236 6.18 10.35 -5.99
N PRO A 237 6.05 11.69 -5.83
CA PRO A 237 4.81 12.40 -6.14
C PRO A 237 4.61 12.55 -7.65
N PHE A 238 3.38 12.30 -8.10
CA PHE A 238 2.92 12.56 -9.46
C PHE A 238 1.78 13.58 -9.43
N HIS A 239 1.79 14.56 -10.35
CA HIS A 239 0.68 15.50 -10.47
C HIS A 239 -0.62 14.79 -10.89
N ILE A 240 -1.71 15.15 -10.22
CA ILE A 240 -3.06 14.68 -10.54
C ILE A 240 -3.51 15.29 -11.87
N ARG A 241 -4.16 14.48 -12.72
CA ARG A 241 -4.64 14.93 -14.03
C ARG A 241 -5.95 15.72 -13.91
N THR A 242 -5.81 17.01 -13.65
CA THR A 242 -6.82 17.99 -14.07
C THR A 242 -7.00 17.95 -15.60
N LEU A 243 -8.20 18.35 -16.05
CA LEU A 243 -8.46 18.81 -17.41
C LEU A 243 -8.55 20.34 -17.35
#